data_AF-A0A2V2N0P3-F1
#
_entry.id   AF-A0A2V2N0P3-F1
#
_cell.length_a   1.000
_cell.length_b   1.000
_cell.length_c   1.000
_cell.angle_alpha   90.00
_cell.angle_beta   90.00
_cell.angle_gamma   90.00
#
_symmetry.space_group_name_H-M   'P 1'
#
loop_
_entity.id
_entity.type
_entity.pdbx_description
1 polymer ?
#
loop_
_entity_poly.entity_id
_entity_poly.type
_entity_poly.pdbx_seq_one_letter_code
_entity_poly.pdbx_strand_id
1 'polypeptide(L)' 'MSNMCNMASAQPYKRIPLTPSTWEQLSLLKKPGETFDHLISDLIEERQRQDMIRHVRHVAEHGDFVSLDEAEEAWKE' A
#
# COMPACT_ATOMS: atom_id res chain seq x y z
N MET A 1 20.66 12.80 -40.17
CA MET A 1 19.42 12.06 -39.84
C MET A 1 19.12 12.33 -38.38
N SER A 2 18.15 13.19 -38.11
CA SER A 2 17.77 13.60 -36.76
C SER A 2 17.06 12.47 -36.03
N ASN A 3 17.62 12.00 -34.92
CA ASN A 3 16.88 11.13 -34.00
C ASN A 3 16.00 12.01 -33.12
N MET A 4 14.72 12.10 -33.50
CA MET A 4 13.67 12.67 -32.65
C MET A 4 13.17 11.64 -31.64
N CYS A 5 13.01 12.12 -30.40
CA CYS A 5 12.14 11.64 -29.33
C CYS A 5 12.46 10.30 -28.64
N ASN A 6 12.81 10.41 -27.35
CA ASN A 6 11.93 9.84 -26.33
C ASN A 6 11.79 10.82 -25.14
N MET A 7 10.68 11.55 -25.11
CA MET A 7 10.19 12.23 -23.91
C MET A 7 9.28 11.25 -23.18
N ALA A 8 9.74 10.73 -22.05
CA ALA A 8 8.90 10.26 -20.96
C ALA A 8 9.56 10.79 -19.69
N SER A 9 8.80 11.52 -18.86
CA SER A 9 9.26 12.04 -17.58
C SER A 9 9.84 10.92 -16.74
N ALA A 10 11.17 10.80 -16.73
CA ALA A 10 11.88 9.81 -15.94
C ALA A 10 11.73 10.18 -14.47
N GLN A 11 10.67 9.69 -13.82
CA GLN A 11 10.68 9.56 -12.37
C GLN A 11 11.87 8.64 -12.04
N PRO A 12 12.87 9.09 -11.28
CA PRO A 12 14.04 8.28 -11.03
C PRO A 12 13.63 7.10 -10.14
N TYR A 13 13.68 5.89 -10.70
CA TYR A 13 13.47 4.66 -9.94
C TYR A 13 14.41 4.62 -8.74
N LYS A 14 13.87 4.31 -7.57
CA LYS A 14 14.64 4.07 -6.35
C LYS A 14 15.06 2.60 -6.32
N ARG A 15 16.31 2.34 -5.91
CA ARG A 15 16.82 0.96 -5.77
C ARG A 15 16.50 0.45 -4.37
N ILE A 16 15.90 -0.72 -4.29
CA ILE A 16 15.65 -1.43 -3.03
C ILE A 16 16.58 -2.65 -3.03
N PRO A 17 17.58 -2.71 -2.13
CA PRO A 17 18.40 -3.91 -2.01
C PRO A 17 17.57 -5.05 -1.44
N LEU A 18 17.60 -6.20 -2.10
CA LEU A 18 16.88 -7.40 -1.72
C LEU A 18 17.86 -8.56 -1.58
N THR A 19 17.56 -9.48 -0.67
CA THR A 19 18.30 -10.74 -0.61
C THR A 19 17.91 -11.62 -1.81
N PRO A 20 18.77 -12.56 -2.25
CA PRO A 20 18.42 -13.50 -3.33
C PRO A 20 17.13 -14.28 -3.04
N SER A 21 16.95 -14.72 -1.79
CA SER A 21 15.75 -15.45 -1.38
C SER A 21 14.48 -14.60 -1.49
N THR A 22 14.53 -13.33 -1.06
CA THR A 22 13.39 -12.41 -1.21
C THR A 22 13.09 -12.14 -2.68
N TRP A 23 14.13 -11.99 -3.50
CA TRP A 23 13.98 -11.78 -4.95
C TRP A 23 13.31 -12.98 -5.64
N GLU A 24 13.69 -14.19 -5.29
CA GLU A 24 13.05 -15.42 -5.80
C GLU A 24 11.58 -15.50 -5.42
N GLN A 25 11.25 -15.23 -4.15
CA GLN A 25 9.86 -15.23 -3.69
C GLN A 25 9.00 -14.20 -4.43
N LEU A 26 9.49 -12.96 -4.59
CA LEU A 26 8.79 -11.94 -5.37
C LEU A 26 8.63 -12.36 -6.84
N SER A 27 9.64 -13.01 -7.41
CA SER A 27 9.58 -13.47 -8.80
C SER A 27 8.52 -14.56 -9.01
N LEU A 28 8.29 -15.42 -8.02
CA LEU A 28 7.23 -16.44 -8.05
C LEU A 28 5.82 -15.84 -7.93
N LEU A 29 5.68 -14.73 -7.19
CA LEU A 29 4.40 -14.03 -7.03
C LEU A 29 4.03 -13.17 -8.23
N LYS A 30 5.03 -12.71 -9.00
CA LYS A 30 4.84 -11.82 -10.13
C LYS A 30 4.07 -12.50 -11.28
N LYS A 31 3.05 -11.83 -11.82
CA LYS A 31 2.29 -12.30 -12.98
C LYS A 31 3.07 -12.06 -14.29
N PRO A 32 2.77 -12.82 -15.36
CA PRO A 32 3.34 -12.55 -16.69
C PRO A 32 3.03 -11.13 -17.16
N GLY A 33 4.05 -10.39 -17.61
CA GLY A 33 3.91 -9.01 -18.09
C GLY A 33 3.86 -7.92 -17.00
N GLU A 34 3.77 -8.30 -15.73
CA GLU A 34 3.73 -7.37 -14.60
C GLU A 34 5.15 -6.87 -14.23
N THR A 35 5.26 -5.64 -13.71
CA THR A 35 6.52 -5.11 -13.14
C THR A 35 6.60 -5.40 -11.65
N PHE A 36 7.81 -5.39 -11.07
CA PHE A 36 7.94 -5.51 -9.61
C PHE A 36 7.32 -4.33 -8.87
N ASP A 37 7.26 -3.15 -9.50
CA ASP A 37 6.62 -1.97 -8.92
C ASP A 37 5.11 -2.18 -8.73
N HIS A 38 4.44 -2.76 -9.73
CA HIS A 38 3.03 -3.15 -9.62
C HIS A 38 2.82 -4.20 -8.53
N LEU A 39 3.59 -5.29 -8.55
CA LEU A 39 3.50 -6.34 -7.52
C LEU A 39 3.69 -5.77 -6.10
N ILE A 40 4.70 -4.92 -5.91
CA ILE A 40 4.99 -4.31 -4.59
C ILE A 40 3.85 -3.37 -4.18
N SER A 41 3.27 -2.62 -5.12
CA SER A 41 2.10 -1.76 -4.86
C SER A 41 0.89 -2.57 -4.39
N ASP A 42 0.58 -3.67 -5.08
CA ASP A 42 -0.51 -4.58 -4.70
C ASP A 42 -0.28 -5.19 -3.31
N LEU A 43 0.95 -5.60 -3.00
CA LEU A 43 1.31 -6.14 -1.67
C LEU A 43 1.19 -5.09 -0.56
N ILE A 44 1.50 -3.82 -0.85
CA ILE A 44 1.33 -2.72 0.10
C ILE A 44 -0.15 -2.48 0.38
N GLU A 45 -0.98 -2.41 -0.67
CA GLU A 45 -2.43 -2.22 -0.54
C GLU A 45 -3.06 -3.33 0.30
N GLU A 46 -2.70 -4.58 0.00
CA GLU A 46 -3.19 -5.74 0.75
C GLU A 46 -2.78 -5.68 2.23
N ARG A 47 -1.54 -5.26 2.54
CA ARG A 47 -1.10 -5.08 3.92
C ARG A 47 -1.90 -4.00 4.65
N GLN A 48 -2.12 -2.85 4.00
CA GLN A 48 -2.91 -1.75 4.56
C GLN A 48 -4.36 -2.18 4.83
N ARG A 49 -4.96 -2.93 3.91
CA ARG A 49 -6.30 -3.49 4.08
C ARG A 49 -6.37 -4.42 5.29
N GLN A 50 -5.38 -5.30 5.47
CA GLN A 50 -5.30 -6.19 6.62
C GLN A 50 -5.13 -5.44 7.94
N ASP A 51 -4.28 -4.40 7.95
CA ASP A 51 -4.08 -3.55 9.12
C ASP A 51 -5.37 -2.79 9.49
N MET A 52 -6.10 -2.26 8.49
CA MET A 52 -7.39 -1.61 8.70
C MET A 52 -8.42 -2.57 9.30
N ILE A 53 -8.54 -3.80 8.75
CA ILE A 53 -9.45 -4.81 9.29
C ILE A 53 -9.10 -5.15 10.74
N ARG A 54 -7.80 -5.31 11.03
CA ARG A 54 -7.33 -5.59 12.39
C ARG A 54 -7.67 -4.43 13.34
N HIS A 55 -7.47 -3.20 12.89
CA HIS A 55 -7.78 -2.00 13.67
C HIS A 55 -9.27 -1.90 13.96
N VAL A 56 -10.12 -2.02 12.93
CA VAL A 56 -11.58 -1.99 13.10
C VAL A 56 -12.05 -3.09 14.04
N ARG A 57 -11.52 -4.31 13.91
CA ARG A 57 -11.84 -5.41 14.81
C ARG A 57 -11.43 -5.09 16.26
N HIS A 58 -10.23 -4.56 16.45
CA HIS A 58 -9.75 -4.19 17.77
C HIS A 58 -10.65 -3.13 18.43
N VAL A 59 -11.03 -2.09 17.68
CA VAL A 59 -11.98 -1.06 18.14
C VAL A 59 -13.35 -1.66 18.42
N ALA A 60 -13.86 -2.55 17.56
CA ALA A 60 -15.15 -3.23 17.79
C ALA A 60 -15.17 -4.08 19.08
N GLU A 61 -14.04 -4.72 19.42
CA GLU A 61 -13.94 -5.61 20.58
C GLU A 61 -13.63 -4.87 21.89
N HIS A 62 -12.88 -3.77 21.84
CA HIS A 62 -12.31 -3.12 23.04
C HIS A 62 -12.66 -1.64 23.15
N GLY A 63 -13.36 -1.08 22.16
CA GLY A 63 -13.70 0.34 22.12
C GLY A 63 -14.86 0.68 23.04
N ASP A 64 -14.74 1.80 23.74
CA ASP A 64 -15.88 2.45 24.37
C ASP A 64 -16.62 3.26 23.30
N PHE A 65 -17.84 2.85 23.01
CA PHE A 65 -18.70 3.51 22.02
C PHE A 65 -19.65 4.46 22.72
N VAL A 66 -19.62 5.72 22.31
CA VAL A 66 -20.60 6.74 22.70
C VAL A 66 -21.66 6.90 21.62
N SER A 67 -22.83 7.40 21.99
CA SER A 67 -23.85 7.76 21.02
C SER A 67 -23.40 8.92 20.13
N LEU A 68 -24.02 9.05 18.95
CA LEU A 68 -23.69 10.15 18.03
C LEU A 68 -24.03 11.52 18.63
N ASP A 69 -25.11 11.61 19.40
CA ASP A 69 -25.52 12.86 20.08
C ASP A 69 -24.46 13.28 21.12
N GLU A 70 -23.97 12.34 21.94
CA GLU A 70 -22.89 12.58 22.90
C GLU A 70 -21.56 12.98 22.23
N ALA A 71 -21.23 12.35 21.10
CA ALA A 71 -20.03 12.68 20.33
C ALA A 71 -20.12 14.09 19.69
N GLU A 72 -21.31 14.49 19.23
CA GLU A 72 -21.54 15.81 18.63
C GLU A 72 -21.38 16.94 19.67
N GLU A 73 -21.79 16.71 20.92
CA GLU A 73 -21.57 17.65 22.01
C GLU A 73 -20.08 17.79 22.36
N ALA A 74 -19.33 16.68 22.36
CA ALA A 74 -17.89 16.67 22.68
C ALA A 74 -17.01 17.40 21.64
N TRP A 75 -17.47 17.57 20.40
CA TRP A 75 -16.71 18.24 19.33
C TRP A 75 -17.05 19.74 19.19
N LYS A 76 -17.96 20.26 20.02
CA LYS A 76 -18.33 21.69 20.07
C LYS A 76 -17.48 22.50 21.05
N GLU A 77 -16.63 21.86 21.85
CA GLU A 77 -15.58 22.48 22.68
C GLU A 77 -14.26 22.65 21.93
#